data_AF-A0A3M7M6K3-F1
#
_entry.id   AF-A0A3M7M6K3-F1
#
_cell.length_a   1.000
_cell.length_b   1.000
_cell.length_c   1.000
_cell.angle_alpha   90.00
_cell.angle_beta   90.00
_cell.angle_gamma   90.00
#
_symmetry.space_group_name_H-M   'P 1'
#
loop_
_entity.id
_entity.type
_entity.pdbx_description
1 polymer ?
#
loop_
_entity_poly.entity_id
_entity_poly.type
_entity_poly.pdbx_seq_one_letter_code
_entity_poly.pdbx_strand_id
1 'polypeptide(L)'
;MRFQIPTVVALLGSVAAAAPTSNSNGSVPPPFNDGRGATIYKGQSWSGDGFAIPGNSSYCTNLNNVFSDYDGKVRSFRVEARYQCEFFLGYGCLAYGQSITYGNRTESVGVAKLSPAYDYNIHSIYCCAIYGS
;
A
#
# COMPACT_ATOMS: atom_id res chain seq x y z
N MET A 1 22.64 -1.81 -60.90
CA MET A 1 21.75 -2.37 -59.86
C MET A 1 21.55 -1.29 -58.81
N ARG A 2 20.30 -0.84 -58.58
CA ARG A 2 19.96 0.24 -57.64
C ARG A 2 19.58 -0.40 -56.30
N PHE A 3 20.32 -0.11 -55.23
CA PHE A 3 19.97 -0.50 -53.87
C PHE A 3 19.27 0.66 -53.17
N GLN A 4 18.01 0.44 -52.83
CA GLN A 4 17.16 1.35 -52.06
C GLN A 4 17.34 1.00 -50.57
N ILE A 5 17.67 1.98 -49.73
CA ILE A 5 17.77 1.80 -48.27
C ILE A 5 16.48 2.35 -47.65
N PRO A 6 15.69 1.56 -46.89
CA PRO A 6 14.59 2.11 -46.12
C PRO A 6 15.09 2.63 -44.77
N THR A 7 14.58 3.80 -44.42
CA THR A 7 14.73 4.55 -43.18
C THR A 7 14.26 3.74 -41.97
N VAL A 8 15.03 3.73 -40.87
CA VAL A 8 14.55 3.28 -39.55
C VAL A 8 14.69 4.44 -38.58
N VAL A 9 13.57 5.12 -38.30
CA VAL A 9 13.45 6.10 -37.23
C VAL A 9 13.13 5.33 -35.95
N ALA A 10 14.11 5.16 -35.07
CA ALA A 10 13.89 4.59 -33.74
C ALA A 10 13.40 5.71 -32.80
N LEU A 11 12.09 5.77 -32.55
CA LEU A 11 11.50 6.59 -31.51
C LEU A 11 11.80 5.97 -30.14
N LEU A 12 12.81 6.49 -29.45
CA LEU A 12 13.08 6.20 -28.04
C LEU A 12 11.98 6.88 -27.19
N GLY A 13 10.89 6.15 -26.96
CA GLY A 13 9.87 6.54 -26.00
C GLY A 13 10.36 6.32 -24.57
N SER A 14 10.68 7.40 -23.86
CA SER A 14 10.99 7.37 -22.43
C SER A 14 9.71 7.23 -21.61
N VAL A 15 9.54 6.09 -20.94
CA VAL A 15 8.50 5.91 -19.93
C VAL A 15 8.89 6.69 -18.67
N ALA A 16 8.23 7.84 -18.46
CA ALA A 16 8.34 8.56 -17.20
C ALA A 16 7.64 7.74 -16.10
N ALA A 17 8.41 7.18 -15.17
CA ALA A 17 7.86 6.58 -13.95
C ALA A 17 7.27 7.69 -13.08
N ALA A 18 5.96 7.92 -13.18
CA ALA A 18 5.26 8.81 -12.28
C ALA A 18 5.14 8.13 -10.91
N ALA A 19 5.96 8.58 -9.96
CA ALA A 19 5.80 8.21 -8.56
C ALA A 19 4.40 8.66 -8.08
N PRO A 20 3.62 7.79 -7.40
CA PRO A 20 2.30 8.18 -6.91
C PRO A 20 2.45 9.23 -5.81
N THR A 21 2.02 10.46 -6.10
CA THR A 21 1.85 11.51 -5.10
C THR A 21 0.62 11.19 -4.27
N SER A 22 0.84 10.71 -3.04
CA SER A 22 -0.23 10.50 -2.06
C SER A 22 -0.68 11.87 -1.55
N ASN A 23 -1.87 12.32 -1.97
CA ASN A 23 -2.44 13.59 -1.56
C ASN A 23 -3.08 13.45 -0.17
N SER A 24 -2.35 13.84 0.87
CA SER A 24 -2.81 13.85 2.27
C SER A 24 -3.65 15.11 2.53
N ASN A 25 -4.90 15.15 2.07
CA ASN A 25 -5.81 16.27 2.38
C ASN A 25 -7.06 15.82 3.14
N GLY A 26 -6.83 15.12 4.25
CA GLY A 26 -7.80 14.84 5.29
C GLY A 26 -7.04 14.77 6.60
N SER A 27 -7.50 15.50 7.62
CA SER A 27 -6.92 15.44 8.97
C SER A 27 -6.92 13.99 9.43
N VAL A 28 -5.73 13.40 9.56
CA VAL A 28 -5.55 12.03 10.02
C VAL A 28 -6.09 11.94 11.45
N PRO A 29 -7.02 11.00 11.76
CA PRO A 29 -7.48 10.76 13.14
C PRO A 29 -6.30 10.55 14.11
N PRO A 30 -6.47 10.70 15.43
CA PRO A 30 -5.39 10.52 16.40
C PRO A 30 -4.82 9.08 16.40
N PRO A 31 -3.52 8.88 16.72
CA PRO A 31 -2.85 7.56 16.69
C PRO A 31 -3.46 6.56 17.66
N PHE A 32 -3.51 5.30 17.21
CA PHE A 32 -3.83 4.17 18.09
C PHE A 32 -2.53 3.69 18.74
N ASN A 33 -2.48 3.68 20.08
CA ASN A 33 -1.31 3.23 20.84
C ASN A 33 -1.57 1.86 21.50
N ASP A 34 -1.99 0.87 20.69
CA ASP A 34 -2.39 -0.46 21.14
C ASP A 34 -1.62 -1.61 20.47
N GLY A 35 -0.52 -1.29 19.78
CA GLY A 35 0.35 -2.27 19.12
C GLY A 35 -0.07 -2.66 17.69
N ARG A 36 -1.12 -2.04 17.14
CA ARG A 36 -1.42 -2.16 15.70
C ARG A 36 -0.42 -1.37 14.87
N GLY A 37 -0.03 -1.93 13.72
CA GLY A 37 0.80 -1.24 12.73
C GLY A 37 -0.04 -0.41 11.76
N ALA A 38 -1.25 -0.88 11.44
CA ALA A 38 -2.19 -0.16 10.60
C ALA A 38 -3.65 -0.43 10.96
N THR A 39 -4.55 0.43 10.46
CA THR A 39 -5.99 0.16 10.38
C THR A 39 -6.42 0.25 8.91
N ILE A 40 -7.14 -0.74 8.42
CA ILE A 40 -7.67 -0.80 7.05
C ILE A 40 -9.18 -0.60 7.03
N TYR A 41 -9.69 -0.01 5.94
CA TYR A 41 -11.10 0.36 5.78
C TYR A 41 -11.63 -0.08 4.42
N LYS A 42 -12.90 -0.50 4.38
CA LYS A 42 -13.61 -0.82 3.13
C LYS A 42 -14.17 0.42 2.43
N GLY A 43 -14.27 1.55 3.15
CA GLY A 43 -14.62 2.84 2.58
C GLY A 43 -13.39 3.68 2.22
N GLN A 44 -13.58 4.69 1.39
CA GLN A 44 -12.57 5.75 1.17
C GLN A 44 -12.57 6.72 2.36
N SER A 45 -11.50 7.51 2.48
CA SER A 45 -11.32 8.51 3.55
C SER A 45 -11.52 7.94 4.96
N TRP A 46 -11.06 6.70 5.17
CA TRP A 46 -11.15 5.97 6.45
C TRP A 46 -12.59 5.79 6.95
N SER A 47 -13.54 5.64 6.03
CA SER A 47 -14.95 5.45 6.37
C SER A 47 -15.34 3.98 6.54
N GLY A 48 -16.37 3.77 7.36
CA GLY A 48 -16.88 2.45 7.74
C GLY A 48 -16.06 1.80 8.86
N ASP A 49 -16.34 0.52 9.10
CA ASP A 49 -15.62 -0.25 10.11
C ASP A 49 -14.14 -0.42 9.71
N GLY A 50 -13.27 -0.24 10.70
CA GLY A 50 -11.83 -0.41 10.57
C GLY A 50 -11.37 -1.74 11.15
N PHE A 51 -10.44 -2.41 10.47
CA PHE A 51 -9.78 -3.61 10.99
C PHE A 51 -8.32 -3.33 11.31
N ALA A 52 -7.90 -3.72 12.51
CA ALA A 52 -6.55 -3.50 12.99
C ALA A 52 -5.59 -4.58 12.44
N ILE A 53 -4.50 -4.13 11.82
CA ILE A 53 -3.40 -4.99 11.38
C ILE A 53 -2.30 -4.93 12.45
N PRO A 54 -1.87 -6.07 13.00
CA PRO A 54 -0.84 -6.10 14.05
C PRO A 54 0.49 -5.57 13.52
N GLY A 55 1.21 -4.79 14.33
CA GLY A 55 2.52 -4.22 13.98
C GLY A 55 3.70 -5.18 14.20
N ASN A 56 3.47 -6.49 14.20
CA ASN A 56 4.47 -7.50 14.52
C ASN A 56 5.22 -7.95 13.26
N SER A 57 6.55 -7.77 13.27
CA SER A 57 7.47 -8.14 12.19
C SER A 57 7.57 -9.65 11.89
N SER A 58 6.84 -10.50 12.60
CA SER A 58 6.87 -11.95 12.38
C SER A 58 5.63 -12.48 11.65
N TYR A 59 4.65 -11.63 11.33
CA TYR A 59 3.36 -12.09 10.83
C TYR A 59 2.90 -11.39 9.56
N CYS A 60 2.69 -12.18 8.51
CA CYS A 60 1.94 -11.74 7.33
C CYS A 60 0.44 -11.94 7.57
N THR A 61 -0.32 -10.85 7.46
CA THR A 61 -1.78 -10.88 7.57
C THR A 61 -2.39 -11.16 6.21
N ASN A 62 -2.81 -12.40 5.96
CA ASN A 62 -3.63 -12.74 4.80
C ASN A 62 -5.10 -12.36 5.06
N LEU A 63 -5.68 -11.53 4.19
CA LEU A 63 -7.00 -10.95 4.41
C LEU A 63 -8.15 -11.93 4.19
N ASN A 64 -7.92 -13.03 3.47
CA ASN A 64 -8.87 -14.14 3.35
C ASN A 64 -9.08 -14.92 4.66
N ASN A 65 -8.12 -14.82 5.60
CA ASN A 65 -8.20 -15.46 6.91
C ASN A 65 -8.80 -14.53 7.98
N VAL A 66 -9.15 -13.30 7.61
CA VAL A 66 -9.71 -12.30 8.53
C VAL A 66 -11.23 -12.43 8.59
N PHE A 67 -11.78 -12.66 9.78
CA PHE A 67 -13.22 -12.84 10.04
C PHE A 67 -14.12 -11.72 9.49
N SER A 68 -13.58 -10.53 9.31
CA SER A 68 -14.33 -9.35 8.84
C SER A 68 -14.33 -9.17 7.32
N ASP A 69 -13.87 -10.15 6.53
CA ASP A 69 -14.03 -10.18 5.07
C ASP A 69 -13.42 -8.94 4.38
N TYR A 70 -12.12 -8.74 4.56
CA TYR A 70 -11.37 -7.61 3.97
C TYR A 70 -10.62 -7.98 2.68
N ASP A 71 -10.61 -9.25 2.30
CA ASP A 71 -9.91 -9.73 1.10
C ASP A 71 -10.44 -9.05 -0.17
N GLY A 72 -9.57 -8.36 -0.90
CA GLY A 72 -9.96 -7.58 -2.09
C GLY A 72 -10.97 -6.45 -1.80
N LYS A 73 -11.06 -5.96 -0.55
CA LYS A 73 -12.07 -4.97 -0.14
C LYS A 73 -11.48 -3.71 0.48
N VAL A 74 -10.16 -3.65 0.64
CA VAL A 74 -9.47 -2.48 1.19
C VAL A 74 -9.51 -1.31 0.21
N ARG A 75 -9.84 -0.12 0.72
CA ARG A 75 -10.01 1.11 -0.07
C ARG A 75 -9.31 2.33 0.48
N SER A 76 -9.05 2.32 1.77
CA SER A 76 -8.22 3.29 2.46
C SER A 76 -7.59 2.64 3.69
N PHE A 77 -6.51 3.22 4.18
CA PHE A 77 -5.83 2.73 5.38
C PHE A 77 -5.09 3.84 6.08
N ARG A 78 -4.68 3.54 7.30
CA ARG A 78 -3.81 4.38 8.12
C ARG A 78 -2.71 3.51 8.73
N VAL A 79 -1.47 3.89 8.53
CA VAL A 79 -0.30 3.29 9.19
C VAL A 79 0.04 4.12 10.42
N GLU A 80 0.21 3.49 11.56
CA GLU A 80 0.53 4.19 12.80
C GLU A 80 1.97 4.68 12.83
N ALA A 81 2.20 5.78 13.55
CA ALA A 81 3.54 6.29 13.80
C ALA A 81 4.44 5.19 14.36
N ARG A 82 5.71 5.19 13.95
CA ARG A 82 6.73 4.17 14.28
C ARG A 82 6.50 2.80 13.64
N TYR A 83 5.56 2.65 12.71
CA TYR A 83 5.40 1.43 11.92
C TYR A 83 5.60 1.69 10.44
N GLN A 84 6.06 0.66 9.76
CA GLN A 84 6.05 0.55 8.31
C GLN A 84 5.18 -0.65 7.96
N CYS A 85 4.27 -0.45 7.01
CA CYS A 85 3.43 -1.51 6.48
C CYS A 85 3.61 -1.60 4.97
N GLU A 86 3.56 -2.83 4.49
CA GLU A 86 3.60 -3.18 3.09
C GLU A 86 2.30 -3.91 2.72
N PHE A 87 1.66 -3.42 1.67
CA PHE A 87 0.35 -3.88 1.20
C PHE A 87 0.53 -4.58 -0.13
N PHE A 88 0.25 -5.88 -0.17
CA PHE A 88 0.52 -6.75 -1.31
C PHE A 88 -0.75 -7.06 -2.10
N LEU A 89 -0.60 -7.13 -3.42
CA LEU A 89 -1.64 -7.64 -4.33
C LEU A 89 -1.70 -9.18 -4.36
N GLY A 90 -0.74 -9.85 -3.74
CA GLY A 90 -0.73 -11.31 -3.58
C GLY A 90 -1.01 -11.72 -2.15
N TYR A 91 -1.27 -13.00 -1.95
CA TYR A 91 -1.29 -13.62 -0.62
C TYR A 91 0.13 -13.92 -0.13
N GLY A 92 0.31 -13.97 1.18
CA GLY A 92 1.51 -14.48 1.84
C GLY A 92 2.69 -13.51 1.94
N CYS A 93 2.50 -12.21 1.63
CA CYS A 93 3.54 -11.19 1.73
C CYS A 93 4.85 -11.61 1.06
N LEU A 94 4.74 -12.12 -0.18
CA LEU A 94 5.88 -12.68 -0.92
C LEU A 94 6.95 -11.60 -1.16
N ALA A 95 8.22 -11.95 -0.93
CA ALA A 95 9.35 -11.03 -1.03
C ALA A 95 9.51 -10.33 -2.40
N TYR A 96 8.98 -10.94 -3.47
CA TYR A 96 9.01 -10.40 -4.83
C TYR A 96 7.59 -10.11 -5.38
N GLY A 97 6.59 -10.04 -4.50
CA GLY A 97 5.23 -9.69 -4.87
C GLY A 97 5.07 -8.21 -5.17
N GLN A 98 4.05 -7.85 -5.96
CA GLN A 98 3.70 -6.45 -6.17
C GLN A 98 3.11 -5.85 -4.89
N SER A 99 3.71 -4.76 -4.42
CA SER A 99 3.34 -4.11 -3.16
C SER A 99 3.55 -2.59 -3.17
N ILE A 100 2.91 -1.93 -2.20
CA ILE A 100 3.17 -0.53 -1.82
C ILE A 100 3.53 -0.45 -0.34
N THR A 101 4.48 0.41 -0.01
CA THR A 101 5.01 0.57 1.35
C THR A 101 4.70 1.96 1.89
N TYR A 102 4.19 2.01 3.11
CA TYR A 102 3.87 3.24 3.83
C TYR A 102 4.32 3.14 5.28
N GLY A 103 4.86 4.23 5.81
CA GLY A 103 5.29 4.30 7.21
C GLY A 103 6.04 5.58 7.49
N ASN A 104 6.05 5.99 8.75
CA ASN A 104 6.81 7.14 9.22
C ASN A 104 7.14 6.97 10.70
N ARG A 105 8.31 7.46 11.13
CA ARG A 105 8.81 7.32 12.50
C ARG A 105 8.07 8.20 13.51
N THR A 106 7.59 9.37 13.10
CA THR A 106 7.08 10.41 14.00
C THR A 106 5.58 10.57 13.91
N GLU A 107 4.99 10.29 12.75
CA GLU A 107 3.57 10.57 12.48
C GLU A 107 2.88 9.38 11.83
N SER A 108 1.57 9.26 12.05
CA SER A 108 0.77 8.25 11.36
C SER A 108 0.51 8.69 9.92
N VAL A 109 0.64 7.76 8.97
CA VAL A 109 0.44 8.02 7.54
C VAL A 109 -0.94 7.54 7.13
N GLY A 110 -1.78 8.47 6.65
CA GLY A 110 -3.11 8.15 6.14
C GLY A 110 -3.14 8.13 4.62
N VAL A 111 -3.67 7.05 4.03
CA VAL A 111 -4.01 6.98 2.61
C VAL A 111 -5.53 6.94 2.47
N ALA A 112 -6.12 8.10 2.20
CA ALA A 112 -7.58 8.26 2.09
C ALA A 112 -8.18 7.62 0.83
N LYS A 113 -7.39 7.47 -0.23
CA LYS A 113 -7.82 6.84 -1.49
C LYS A 113 -6.66 6.10 -2.13
N LEU A 114 -6.89 4.82 -2.43
CA LEU A 114 -5.92 4.01 -3.16
C LEU A 114 -5.90 4.34 -4.65
N SER A 115 -4.75 4.11 -5.29
CA SER A 115 -4.67 4.13 -6.74
C SER A 115 -5.49 2.97 -7.32
N PRO A 116 -5.94 3.05 -8.59
CA PRO A 116 -6.75 2.00 -9.20
C PRO A 116 -6.11 0.60 -9.19
N ALA A 117 -4.77 0.51 -9.13
CA ALA A 117 -4.06 -0.77 -9.08
C ALA A 117 -4.17 -1.47 -7.71
N TYR A 118 -4.50 -0.74 -6.64
CA TYR A 118 -4.55 -1.27 -5.27
C TYR A 118 -5.95 -1.22 -4.66
N ASP A 119 -6.81 -0.30 -5.11
CA ASP A 119 -8.20 -0.21 -4.68
C ASP A 119 -8.92 -1.54 -4.98
N TYR A 120 -9.47 -2.20 -3.96
CA TYR A 120 -10.07 -3.55 -4.06
C TYR A 120 -9.13 -4.70 -4.47
N ASN A 121 -7.81 -4.51 -4.42
CA ASN A 121 -6.85 -5.52 -4.89
C ASN A 121 -5.80 -5.93 -3.84
N ILE A 122 -5.89 -5.43 -2.60
CA ILE A 122 -4.99 -5.84 -1.52
C ILE A 122 -5.46 -7.17 -0.93
N HIS A 123 -4.53 -8.12 -0.79
CA HIS A 123 -4.79 -9.48 -0.33
C HIS A 123 -3.98 -9.89 0.90
N SER A 124 -2.80 -9.29 1.09
CA SER A 124 -2.03 -9.49 2.32
C SER A 124 -1.29 -8.22 2.75
N ILE A 125 -1.05 -8.12 4.06
CA ILE A 125 -0.43 -6.95 4.67
C ILE A 125 0.59 -7.41 5.70
N TYR A 126 1.76 -6.82 5.65
CA TYR A 126 2.82 -7.01 6.63
C TYR A 126 3.14 -5.66 7.27
N CYS A 127 3.28 -5.63 8.59
CA CYS A 127 3.65 -4.42 9.32
C CYS A 127 4.78 -4.73 10.30
N CYS A 128 5.74 -3.82 10.39
CA CYS A 128 6.84 -3.92 11.35
C CYS A 128 7.12 -2.57 12.00
N ALA A 129 7.64 -2.60 13.22
CA ALA A 129 8.10 -1.40 13.90
C ALA A 129 9.37 -0.86 13.23
N ILE A 130 9.42 0.45 13.01
CA ILE A 130 10.59 1.18 12.56
C ILE A 130 11.33 1.63 13.82
N TYR A 131 12.29 0.82 14.27
CA TYR A 131 13.21 1.25 15.32
C TYR A 131 14.26 2.19 14.71
N GLY A 132 14.44 3.36 15.33
CA GLY A 132 15.57 4.24 15.02
C GLY A 132 16.78 3.82 15.84
N SER A 133 17.91 3.61 15.17
CA SER A 133 19.26 3.76 15.72
C SER A 133 19.51 5.19 16.20
#